data_AF-A0A1W2H340-F1
#
_entry.id   AF-A0A1W2H340-F1
#
_cell.length_a   1.000
_cell.length_b   1.000
_cell.length_c   1.000
_cell.angle_alpha   90.00
_cell.angle_beta   90.00
_cell.angle_gamma   90.00
#
_symmetry.space_group_name_H-M   'P 1'
#
loop_
_entity.id
_entity.type
_entity.pdbx_description
1 polymer ?
#
loop_
_entity_poly.entity_id
_entity_poly.type
_entity_poly.pdbx_seq_one_letter_code
_entity_poly.pdbx_strand_id
1 'polypeptide(L)'
;MAYVQFFVFARRPLRFLSKEHGEKNDYIKPRRSLSPTRFSNLLTFEVLLEENGNKIIIPNLEGLLNKLKTKRLYKILKKSLILQTNKTMAITAQEVNKLRQMTGAGMMDCKKALTEAEGDFEKAIDILRKKGQKVSASRADRETKEGTIVTHVSADGSTGTLLSLTCETDFVAKNDEFVAFANTLLDLATSNKAASKEEILALPFDSITIQEKIIEMTGKIGEKLDISHYEIVKGEKVVPYIHSNGKLGVLVALINVNGADVEEAGKDVAMQIAAMNPVAVDKDGVDATIIEREIEIGKDQARQEGKPEEMLEKIALGKLNKFYKENTLLSQAFVKDNSKSIAQYLDSVSKGLTVSAFKRIAIG
;
A
#
# COMPACT_ATOMS: atom_id res chain seq x y z
N MET A 1 47.42 0.06 36.05
CA MET A 1 46.67 0.31 34.79
C MET A 1 46.51 1.82 34.65
N ALA A 2 47.17 2.44 33.67
CA ALA A 2 47.10 3.88 33.46
C ALA A 2 45.87 4.22 32.59
N TYR A 3 44.97 5.06 33.10
CA TYR A 3 43.89 5.66 32.33
C TYR A 3 44.46 6.86 31.56
N VAL A 4 44.27 6.90 30.25
CA VAL A 4 44.59 8.07 29.42
C VAL A 4 43.28 8.69 28.98
N GLN A 5 42.97 9.88 29.51
CA GLN A 5 41.75 10.61 29.20
C GLN A 5 42.11 11.78 28.28
N PHE A 6 41.63 11.74 27.03
CA PHE A 6 41.84 12.81 26.05
C PHE A 6 40.72 13.84 26.17
N PHE A 7 41.07 15.08 26.53
CA PHE A 7 40.19 16.24 26.34
C PHE A 7 40.67 17.03 25.13
N VAL A 8 39.83 17.10 24.09
CA VAL A 8 40.04 17.98 22.93
C VAL A 8 39.14 19.18 23.11
N PHE A 9 39.70 20.32 23.50
CA PHE A 9 38.97 21.59 23.49
C PHE A 9 39.19 22.29 22.15
N ALA A 10 38.16 22.31 21.31
CA ALA A 10 38.11 23.19 20.14
C ALA A 10 37.37 24.48 20.50
N ARG A 11 38.04 25.64 20.46
CA ARG A 11 37.36 26.94 20.50
C ARG A 11 36.78 27.25 19.10
N ARG A 12 35.45 27.44 19.01
CA ARG A 12 34.67 27.80 17.79
C ARG A 12 35.03 29.22 17.22
N PRO A 13 34.38 29.73 16.15
CA PRO A 13 34.36 29.27 14.74
C PRO A 13 34.69 30.46 13.77
N LEU A 14 34.87 30.24 12.46
CA LEU A 14 34.71 31.33 11.47
C LEU A 14 34.25 30.87 10.08
N ARG A 15 33.56 31.82 9.44
CA ARG A 15 32.55 31.76 8.38
C ARG A 15 33.01 31.25 7.00
N PHE A 16 32.05 30.72 6.25
CA PHE A 16 32.06 30.49 4.81
C PHE A 16 32.38 31.76 4.00
N LEU A 17 33.16 31.62 2.93
CA LEU A 17 33.10 32.47 1.72
C LEU A 17 33.28 31.60 0.47
N SER A 18 32.31 31.72 -0.43
CA SER A 18 32.21 31.08 -1.76
C SER A 18 33.06 31.80 -2.82
N LYS A 19 33.58 31.06 -3.81
CA LYS A 19 33.63 31.47 -5.24
C LYS A 19 34.09 30.33 -6.17
N GLU A 20 33.11 29.76 -6.88
CA GLU A 20 33.01 29.53 -8.33
C GLU A 20 34.25 29.62 -9.26
N HIS A 21 34.52 28.55 -10.03
CA HIS A 21 34.51 28.42 -11.52
C HIS A 21 35.52 27.37 -12.05
N GLY A 22 35.10 26.57 -13.04
CA GLY A 22 35.97 26.09 -14.14
C GLY A 22 36.22 24.58 -14.26
N GLU A 23 35.64 23.98 -15.30
CA GLU A 23 35.90 22.63 -15.82
C GLU A 23 37.37 22.36 -16.21
N LYS A 24 37.85 21.13 -16.04
CA LYS A 24 38.21 20.20 -17.14
C LYS A 24 38.89 18.92 -16.62
N ASN A 25 38.51 17.80 -17.24
CA ASN A 25 39.17 16.50 -17.16
C ASN A 25 40.63 16.60 -17.62
N ASP A 26 41.55 15.93 -16.93
CA ASP A 26 42.63 15.19 -17.60
C ASP A 26 43.26 14.12 -16.69
N TYR A 27 43.38 12.93 -17.26
CA TYR A 27 44.05 11.76 -16.71
C TYR A 27 45.58 11.96 -16.73
N ILE A 28 46.25 12.00 -15.58
CA ILE A 28 47.70 11.85 -15.47
C ILE A 28 48.06 10.93 -14.29
N LYS A 29 48.45 9.68 -14.59
CA LYS A 29 49.51 8.96 -13.85
C LYS A 29 50.86 9.50 -14.36
N PRO A 30 52.03 9.45 -13.67
CA PRO A 30 52.41 8.65 -12.49
C PRO A 30 53.41 9.36 -11.51
N ARG A 31 53.98 8.57 -10.57
CA ARG A 31 55.32 8.70 -9.92
C ARG A 31 55.51 9.54 -8.65
N ARG A 32 55.95 8.77 -7.62
CA ARG A 32 56.99 9.00 -6.59
C ARG A 32 57.39 10.42 -6.16
N SER A 33 57.40 10.54 -4.82
CA SER A 33 58.20 11.41 -3.94
C SER A 33 58.02 12.91 -4.08
N LEU A 34 57.23 13.48 -3.17
CA LEU A 34 57.31 14.90 -2.79
C LEU A 34 58.00 14.99 -1.42
N SER A 35 59.03 15.84 -1.38
CA SER A 35 59.87 16.17 -0.23
C SER A 35 59.10 16.97 0.83
N PRO A 36 59.55 16.94 2.10
CA PRO A 36 58.82 17.56 3.20
C PRO A 36 59.28 19.02 3.36
N THR A 37 58.62 19.96 2.71
CA THR A 37 58.71 21.37 3.12
C THR A 37 57.55 22.19 2.55
N ARG A 38 56.57 22.48 3.42
CA ARG A 38 55.76 23.72 3.52
C ARG A 38 54.32 23.39 3.96
N PHE A 39 54.14 23.29 5.27
CA PHE A 39 52.90 23.70 5.94
C PHE A 39 53.26 24.27 7.31
N SER A 40 53.84 25.47 7.30
CA SER A 40 53.94 26.33 8.49
C SER A 40 52.68 27.16 8.57
N ASN A 41 51.69 26.65 9.30
CA ASN A 41 50.63 27.39 10.00
C ASN A 41 49.85 26.35 10.82
N LEU A 42 50.50 25.81 11.85
CA LEU A 42 49.88 24.85 12.76
C LEU A 42 49.10 25.62 13.84
N LEU A 43 47.82 25.26 13.98
CA LEU A 43 47.14 25.28 15.27
C LEU A 43 48.10 24.72 16.34
N THR A 44 48.36 25.50 17.39
CA THR A 44 49.04 25.01 18.58
C THR A 44 48.09 24.05 19.30
N PHE A 45 48.26 22.76 19.05
CA PHE A 45 47.63 21.69 19.82
C PHE A 45 48.52 21.38 21.02
N GLU A 46 48.08 21.71 22.23
CA GLU A 46 48.72 21.20 23.45
C GLU A 46 48.20 19.79 23.72
N VAL A 47 49.13 18.83 23.76
CA VAL A 47 48.82 17.45 24.16
C VAL A 47 49.31 17.27 25.60
N LEU A 48 48.36 17.15 26.53
CA LEU A 48 48.65 16.79 27.92
C LEU A 48 48.73 15.26 28.04
N LEU A 49 49.89 14.76 28.48
CA LEU A 49 50.07 13.38 28.87
C LEU A 49 50.38 13.32 30.37
N GLU A 50 49.72 12.39 31.06
CA GLU A 50 49.93 12.15 32.49
C GLU A 50 50.46 10.72 32.66
N GLU A 51 51.66 10.60 33.21
CA GLU A 51 52.33 9.32 33.48
C GLU A 51 52.84 9.35 34.92
N ASN A 52 52.39 8.39 35.74
CA ASN A 52 52.73 8.29 37.17
C ASN A 52 52.46 9.58 37.99
N GLY A 53 51.39 10.32 37.67
CA GLY A 53 50.99 11.53 38.40
C GLY A 53 51.75 12.81 38.04
N ASN A 54 52.68 12.76 37.09
CA ASN A 54 53.35 13.95 36.56
C ASN A 54 52.75 14.38 35.22
N LYS A 55 52.35 15.65 35.13
CA LYS A 55 51.87 16.27 33.90
C LYS A 55 53.03 16.66 32.99
N ILE A 56 53.03 16.17 31.76
CA ILE A 56 54.00 16.53 30.74
C ILE A 56 53.31 17.38 29.69
N ILE A 57 53.74 18.64 29.56
CA ILE A 57 53.28 19.58 28.54
C ILE A 57 54.19 19.43 27.32
N ILE A 58 53.62 19.10 26.16
CA ILE A 58 54.38 18.99 24.90
C ILE A 58 53.99 20.17 23.99
N PRO A 59 54.95 21.08 23.70
CA PRO A 59 54.63 22.37 23.10
C PRO A 59 54.39 22.33 21.57
N ASN A 60 54.81 21.27 20.86
CA ASN A 60 54.57 21.16 19.42
C ASN A 60 54.52 19.70 18.90
N LEU A 61 54.00 19.52 17.68
CA LEU A 61 53.83 18.23 17.02
C LEU A 61 55.16 17.48 16.75
N GLU A 62 56.26 18.21 16.54
CA GLU A 62 57.59 17.64 16.30
C GLU A 62 58.17 16.96 17.55
N GLY A 63 57.96 17.54 18.74
CA GLY A 63 58.37 16.95 20.01
C GLY A 63 57.61 15.65 20.33
N LEU A 64 56.33 15.58 19.96
CA LEU A 64 55.50 14.38 20.08
C LEU A 64 56.00 13.26 19.15
N LEU A 65 56.32 13.59 17.89
CA LEU A 65 56.83 12.65 16.89
C LEU A 65 58.18 12.03 17.27
N ASN A 66 59.07 12.78 17.94
CA ASN A 66 60.34 12.25 18.41
C ASN A 66 60.20 11.26 19.58
N LYS A 67 59.25 11.46 20.51
CA LYS A 67 58.93 10.47 21.57
C LYS A 67 58.17 9.25 21.05
N LEU A 68 57.44 9.38 19.93
CA LEU A 68 56.71 8.29 19.27
C LEU A 68 57.60 7.30 18.50
N LYS A 69 58.93 7.50 18.45
CA LYS A 69 59.90 6.58 17.82
C LYS A 69 59.94 5.17 18.44
N THR A 70 59.36 4.97 19.62
CA THR A 70 59.14 3.62 20.14
C THR A 70 57.91 3.01 19.47
N LYS A 71 58.10 1.92 18.71
CA LYS A 71 57.03 1.14 18.03
C LYS A 71 55.82 0.84 18.93
N ARG A 72 56.00 0.83 20.25
CA ARG A 72 54.97 0.56 21.25
C ARG A 72 53.94 1.70 21.36
N LEU A 73 54.38 2.96 21.41
CA LEU A 73 53.48 4.10 21.64
C LEU A 73 52.67 4.44 20.38
N TYR A 74 53.29 4.38 19.20
CA TYR A 74 52.57 4.49 17.91
C TYR A 74 51.53 3.38 17.73
N LYS A 75 51.82 2.14 18.17
CA LYS A 75 50.85 1.03 18.09
C LYS A 75 49.69 1.20 19.05
N ILE A 76 49.92 1.74 20.25
CA ILE A 76 48.88 2.03 21.24
C ILE A 76 47.98 3.18 20.75
N LEU A 77 48.57 4.28 20.26
CA LEU A 77 47.80 5.41 19.72
C LEU A 77 47.06 5.06 18.44
N LYS A 78 47.66 4.31 17.52
CA LYS A 78 46.97 3.82 16.32
C LYS A 78 45.84 2.86 16.69
N LYS A 79 46.02 1.99 17.69
CA LYS A 79 44.96 1.10 18.19
C LYS A 79 43.84 1.88 18.89
N SER A 80 44.18 2.91 19.68
CA SER A 80 43.22 3.79 20.36
C SER A 80 42.44 4.66 19.37
N LEU A 81 43.11 5.22 18.37
CA LEU A 81 42.50 6.02 17.31
C LEU A 81 41.59 5.16 16.44
N ILE A 82 42.00 3.94 16.09
CA ILE A 82 41.16 2.93 15.42
C ILE A 82 39.96 2.52 16.29
N LEU A 83 40.14 2.39 17.60
CA LEU A 83 39.05 2.08 18.54
C LEU A 83 38.05 3.24 18.68
N GLN A 84 38.51 4.50 18.61
CA GLN A 84 37.65 5.67 18.64
C GLN A 84 36.94 5.92 17.30
N THR A 85 37.58 5.65 16.15
CA THR A 85 36.91 5.76 14.83
C THR A 85 35.95 4.60 14.56
N ASN A 86 36.23 3.40 15.08
CA ASN A 86 35.29 2.27 15.07
C ASN A 86 34.17 2.38 16.11
N LYS A 87 34.17 3.44 16.93
CA LYS A 87 33.02 3.84 17.75
C LYS A 87 32.06 4.77 16.97
N THR A 88 32.11 4.73 15.64
CA THR A 88 30.92 4.91 14.82
C THR A 88 30.11 3.63 15.00
N MET A 89 28.92 3.72 15.60
CA MET A 89 28.07 2.57 15.93
C MET A 89 27.87 1.69 14.70
N ALA A 90 28.68 0.63 14.57
CA ALA A 90 28.59 -0.30 13.46
C ALA A 90 27.28 -1.07 13.64
N ILE A 91 26.23 -0.63 12.94
CA ILE A 91 24.90 -1.27 12.98
C ILE A 91 25.07 -2.77 12.71
N THR A 92 24.72 -3.57 13.70
CA THR A 92 24.89 -5.02 13.65
C THR A 92 23.81 -5.66 12.80
N ALA A 93 24.12 -6.82 12.19
CA ALA A 93 23.12 -7.58 11.43
C ALA A 93 21.90 -7.98 12.30
N GLN A 94 22.11 -8.17 13.61
CA GLN A 94 21.05 -8.47 14.56
C GLN A 94 20.10 -7.27 14.75
N GLU A 95 20.63 -6.06 14.88
CA GLU A 95 19.81 -4.84 14.99
C GLU A 95 19.01 -4.59 13.71
N VAL A 96 19.63 -4.78 12.53
CA VAL A 96 18.91 -4.69 11.25
C VAL A 96 17.77 -5.70 11.18
N ASN A 97 18.03 -6.96 11.57
CA ASN A 97 17.00 -8.00 11.54
C ASN A 97 15.89 -7.72 12.57
N LYS A 98 16.23 -7.18 13.75
CA LYS A 98 15.25 -6.75 14.75
C LYS A 98 14.34 -5.65 14.20
N LEU A 99 14.90 -4.61 13.58
CA LEU A 99 14.09 -3.55 12.98
C LEU A 99 13.21 -4.09 11.84
N ARG A 100 13.73 -5.01 11.03
CA ARG A 100 12.96 -5.71 9.99
C ARG A 100 11.81 -6.52 10.58
N GLN A 101 12.01 -7.22 11.69
CA GLN A 101 10.93 -7.97 12.34
C GLN A 101 9.86 -7.05 12.91
N MET A 102 10.25 -5.89 13.44
CA MET A 102 9.32 -4.91 14.00
C MET A 102 8.50 -4.18 12.93
N THR A 103 9.11 -3.84 11.79
CA THR A 103 8.50 -2.97 10.76
C THR A 103 8.05 -3.72 9.52
N GLY A 104 8.55 -4.94 9.30
CA GLY A 104 8.38 -5.70 8.07
C GLY A 104 9.11 -5.14 6.85
N ALA A 105 9.81 -4.01 6.96
CA ALA A 105 10.46 -3.34 5.84
C ALA A 105 11.64 -4.15 5.24
N GLY A 106 12.03 -3.83 4.01
CA GLY A 106 13.14 -4.49 3.32
C GLY A 106 14.45 -4.44 4.11
N MET A 107 15.25 -5.52 4.06
CA MET A 107 16.49 -5.66 4.85
C MET A 107 17.46 -4.49 4.65
N MET A 108 17.65 -4.07 3.39
CA MET A 108 18.54 -2.95 3.07
C MET A 108 17.97 -1.60 3.51
N ASP A 109 16.65 -1.47 3.58
CA ASP A 109 16.00 -0.25 4.03
C ASP A 109 16.12 -0.12 5.55
N CYS A 110 15.94 -1.21 6.29
CA CYS A 110 16.21 -1.26 7.73
C CYS A 110 17.66 -0.89 8.02
N LYS A 111 18.63 -1.42 7.25
CA LYS A 111 20.04 -1.09 7.41
C LYS A 111 20.31 0.40 7.15
N LYS A 112 19.77 0.95 6.07
CA LYS A 112 19.93 2.37 5.73
C LYS A 112 19.30 3.27 6.80
N ALA A 113 18.09 2.96 7.23
CA ALA A 113 17.38 3.70 8.26
C ALA A 113 18.13 3.70 9.59
N LEU A 114 18.63 2.55 10.06
CA LEU A 114 19.45 2.49 11.28
C LEU A 114 20.78 3.23 11.13
N THR A 115 21.37 3.22 9.93
CA THR A 115 22.62 3.96 9.68
C THR A 115 22.37 5.46 9.74
N GLU A 116 21.29 5.96 9.13
CA GLU A 116 20.89 7.37 9.16
C GLU A 116 20.41 7.81 10.55
N ALA A 117 19.79 6.91 11.31
CA ALA A 117 19.37 7.13 12.68
C ALA A 117 20.49 6.94 13.72
N GLU A 118 21.72 6.65 13.29
CA GLU A 118 22.87 6.37 14.18
C GLU A 118 22.58 5.26 15.23
N GLY A 119 21.75 4.28 14.88
CA GLY A 119 21.33 3.17 15.73
C GLY A 119 20.09 3.42 16.59
N ASP A 120 19.46 4.59 16.48
CA ASP A 120 18.21 4.94 17.16
C ASP A 120 17.01 4.26 16.45
N PHE A 121 16.36 3.31 17.11
CA PHE A 121 15.28 2.52 16.53
C PHE A 121 14.03 3.36 16.24
N GLU A 122 13.65 4.29 17.12
CA GLU A 122 12.47 5.13 16.93
C GLU A 122 12.66 6.06 15.74
N LYS A 123 13.83 6.71 15.65
CA LYS A 123 14.17 7.53 14.48
C LYS A 123 14.26 6.69 13.20
N ALA A 124 14.76 5.46 13.28
CA ALA A 124 14.81 4.58 12.11
C ALA A 124 13.39 4.20 11.62
N ILE A 125 12.44 3.98 12.53
CA ILE A 125 11.03 3.76 12.21
C ILE A 125 10.45 5.00 11.51
N ASP A 126 10.71 6.20 12.02
CA ASP A 126 10.25 7.45 11.40
C ASP A 126 10.84 7.65 9.99
N ILE A 127 12.11 7.29 9.79
CA ILE A 127 12.76 7.33 8.47
C ILE A 127 12.08 6.33 7.51
N LEU A 128 11.78 5.11 7.97
CA LEU A 128 11.07 4.11 7.16
C LEU A 128 9.66 4.58 6.80
N ARG A 129 8.93 5.22 7.72
CA ARG A 129 7.62 5.81 7.46
C ARG A 129 7.68 6.91 6.39
N LYS A 130 8.62 7.86 6.52
CA LYS A 130 8.86 8.90 5.51
C LYS A 130 9.24 8.32 4.16
N LYS A 131 9.99 7.21 4.16
CA LYS A 131 10.30 6.47 2.93
C LYS A 131 9.04 5.85 2.32
N GLY A 132 8.19 5.21 3.12
CA GLY A 132 6.91 4.64 2.68
C GLY A 132 6.01 5.68 2.02
N GLN A 133 5.90 6.87 2.61
CA GLN A 133 5.20 8.02 2.00
C GLN A 133 5.75 8.39 0.62
N LYS A 134 7.09 8.45 0.47
CA LYS A 134 7.72 8.72 -0.84
C LYS A 134 7.44 7.61 -1.86
N VAL A 135 7.49 6.35 -1.45
CA VAL A 135 7.17 5.22 -2.32
C VAL A 135 5.72 5.29 -2.78
N SER A 136 4.79 5.51 -1.85
CA SER A 136 3.37 5.69 -2.14
C SER A 136 3.14 6.85 -3.11
N ALA A 137 3.73 8.02 -2.86
CA ALA A 137 3.61 9.18 -3.73
C ALA A 137 4.17 8.92 -5.14
N SER A 138 5.33 8.25 -5.25
CA SER A 138 5.93 7.90 -6.55
C SER A 138 5.13 6.87 -7.37
N ARG A 139 4.13 6.25 -6.74
CA ARG A 139 3.31 5.19 -7.32
C ARG A 139 1.84 5.57 -7.42
N ALA A 140 1.46 6.79 -7.07
CA ALA A 140 0.06 7.23 -7.05
C ALA A 140 -0.63 7.03 -8.41
N ASP A 141 0.08 7.24 -9.52
CA ASP A 141 -0.43 7.09 -10.88
C ASP A 141 -0.43 5.65 -11.41
N ARG A 142 0.03 4.68 -10.61
CA ARG A 142 0.00 3.26 -11.01
C ARG A 142 -1.41 2.71 -10.94
N GLU A 143 -1.70 1.80 -11.85
CA GLU A 143 -2.95 1.05 -11.88
C GLU A 143 -2.87 -0.16 -10.93
N THR A 144 -3.97 -0.44 -10.24
CA THR A 144 -4.10 -1.60 -9.34
C THR A 144 -5.18 -2.55 -9.86
N LYS A 145 -4.80 -3.45 -10.78
CA LYS A 145 -5.72 -4.41 -11.44
C LYS A 145 -5.80 -5.77 -10.75
N GLU A 146 -5.06 -5.92 -9.66
CA GLU A 146 -5.01 -7.09 -8.82
C GLU A 146 -5.55 -6.74 -7.43
N GLY A 147 -5.90 -7.74 -6.62
CA GLY A 147 -6.42 -7.49 -5.28
C GLY A 147 -7.35 -8.58 -4.78
N THR A 148 -7.99 -8.31 -3.66
CA THR A 148 -8.93 -9.20 -3.00
C THR A 148 -10.22 -8.47 -2.62
N ILE A 149 -11.33 -9.17 -2.68
CA ILE A 149 -12.63 -8.71 -2.22
C ILE A 149 -12.98 -9.48 -0.95
N VAL A 150 -13.40 -8.74 0.08
CA VAL A 150 -13.89 -9.28 1.34
C VAL A 150 -15.32 -8.82 1.57
N THR A 151 -16.11 -9.66 2.23
CA THR A 151 -17.53 -9.38 2.53
C THR A 151 -17.86 -9.72 3.96
N HIS A 152 -18.74 -8.93 4.57
CA HIS A 152 -19.26 -9.13 5.91
C HIS A 152 -20.78 -9.02 5.86
N VAL A 153 -21.48 -9.88 6.58
CA VAL A 153 -22.93 -9.80 6.75
C VAL A 153 -23.21 -9.68 8.24
N SER A 154 -24.06 -8.73 8.61
CA SER A 154 -24.45 -8.49 10.00
C SER A 154 -25.09 -9.72 10.64
N ALA A 155 -25.02 -9.81 11.96
CA ALA A 155 -25.52 -10.97 12.70
C ALA A 155 -27.03 -11.25 12.50
N ASP A 156 -27.82 -10.21 12.22
CA ASP A 156 -29.24 -10.31 11.89
C ASP A 156 -29.49 -10.64 10.41
N GLY A 157 -28.45 -10.72 9.58
CA GLY A 157 -28.53 -11.00 8.15
C GLY A 157 -29.04 -9.85 7.28
N SER A 158 -29.33 -8.68 7.85
CA SER A 158 -30.04 -7.60 7.15
C SER A 158 -29.14 -6.65 6.36
N THR A 159 -27.85 -6.60 6.71
CA THR A 159 -26.87 -5.69 6.11
C THR A 159 -25.65 -6.46 5.63
N GLY A 160 -25.32 -6.32 4.34
CA GLY A 160 -24.07 -6.81 3.77
C GLY A 160 -23.16 -5.65 3.41
N THR A 161 -21.86 -5.84 3.65
CA THR A 161 -20.81 -4.90 3.33
C THR A 161 -19.73 -5.60 2.53
N LEU A 162 -19.26 -4.96 1.46
CA LEU A 162 -18.21 -5.46 0.57
C LEU A 162 -17.11 -4.40 0.49
N LEU A 163 -15.86 -4.83 0.64
CA LEU A 163 -14.69 -3.99 0.45
C LEU A 163 -13.71 -4.68 -0.52
N SER A 164 -13.17 -3.93 -1.47
CA SER A 164 -12.08 -4.39 -2.34
C SER A 164 -10.80 -3.64 -2.03
N LEU A 165 -9.75 -4.40 -1.67
CA LEU A 165 -8.39 -3.90 -1.52
C LEU A 165 -7.58 -4.32 -2.74
N THR A 166 -7.05 -3.35 -3.48
CA THR A 166 -6.34 -3.56 -4.74
C THR A 166 -4.84 -3.33 -4.62
N CYS A 167 -4.08 -4.03 -5.46
CA CYS A 167 -2.62 -3.99 -5.59
C CYS A 167 -2.19 -4.08 -7.07
N GLU A 168 -0.88 -4.00 -7.34
CA GLU A 168 -0.35 -4.03 -8.71
C GLU A 168 -0.25 -5.47 -9.24
N THR A 169 0.11 -6.45 -8.39
CA THR A 169 0.36 -7.84 -8.82
C THR A 169 -0.48 -8.88 -8.09
N ASP A 170 -0.66 -10.05 -8.72
CA ASP A 170 -1.46 -11.15 -8.17
C ASP A 170 -0.76 -11.87 -7.01
N PHE A 171 0.58 -11.80 -6.96
CA PHE A 171 1.38 -12.33 -5.85
C PHE A 171 1.05 -11.63 -4.53
N VAL A 172 0.86 -10.31 -4.55
CA VAL A 172 0.42 -9.55 -3.37
C VAL A 172 -1.03 -9.86 -3.03
N ALA A 173 -1.91 -9.92 -4.04
CA ALA A 173 -3.34 -10.19 -3.84
C ALA A 173 -3.63 -11.52 -3.12
N LYS A 174 -2.79 -12.53 -3.35
CA LYS A 174 -2.92 -13.88 -2.75
C LYS A 174 -2.13 -14.04 -1.44
N ASN A 175 -1.43 -13.01 -0.98
CA ASN A 175 -0.64 -13.08 0.24
C ASN A 175 -1.55 -13.02 1.48
N ASP A 176 -1.34 -13.93 2.44
CA ASP A 176 -2.16 -14.02 3.65
C ASP A 176 -2.18 -12.72 4.47
N GLU A 177 -1.07 -11.99 4.53
CA GLU A 177 -0.99 -10.71 5.25
C GLU A 177 -1.86 -9.64 4.56
N PHE A 178 -1.87 -9.63 3.22
CA PHE A 178 -2.69 -8.71 2.43
C PHE A 178 -4.19 -9.01 2.60
N VAL A 179 -4.57 -10.29 2.52
CA VAL A 179 -5.96 -10.73 2.73
C VAL A 179 -6.40 -10.47 4.17
N ALA A 180 -5.57 -10.76 5.16
CA ALA A 180 -5.85 -10.44 6.55
C ALA A 180 -6.05 -8.94 6.76
N PHE A 181 -5.20 -8.11 6.15
CA PHE A 181 -5.34 -6.66 6.22
C PHE A 181 -6.68 -6.19 5.62
N ALA A 182 -7.08 -6.69 4.45
CA ALA A 182 -8.38 -6.37 3.84
C ALA A 182 -9.56 -6.73 4.77
N ASN A 183 -9.52 -7.89 5.43
CA ASN A 183 -10.53 -8.28 6.41
C ASN A 183 -10.57 -7.32 7.60
N THR A 184 -9.41 -6.96 8.17
CA THR A 184 -9.35 -6.00 9.27
C THR A 184 -9.92 -4.63 8.88
N LEU A 185 -9.66 -4.16 7.65
CA LEU A 185 -10.25 -2.92 7.15
C LEU A 185 -11.78 -2.99 7.11
N LEU A 186 -12.33 -4.11 6.63
CA LEU A 186 -13.77 -4.33 6.59
C LEU A 186 -14.38 -4.43 8.00
N ASP A 187 -13.71 -5.11 8.94
CA ASP A 187 -14.15 -5.21 10.32
C ASP A 187 -14.18 -3.85 11.02
N LEU A 188 -13.16 -3.01 10.79
CA LEU A 188 -13.13 -1.63 11.29
C LEU A 188 -14.23 -0.79 10.65
N ALA A 189 -14.44 -0.89 9.34
CA ALA A 189 -15.47 -0.16 8.62
C ALA A 189 -16.88 -0.51 9.14
N THR A 190 -17.17 -1.80 9.30
CA THR A 190 -18.47 -2.28 9.79
C THR A 190 -18.70 -1.96 11.26
N SER A 191 -17.69 -2.14 12.12
CA SER A 191 -17.78 -1.82 13.56
C SER A 191 -18.01 -0.34 13.82
N ASN A 192 -17.42 0.53 12.99
CA ASN A 192 -17.62 1.98 13.08
C ASN A 192 -18.77 2.50 12.21
N LYS A 193 -19.46 1.62 11.47
CA LYS A 193 -20.55 1.96 10.55
C LYS A 193 -20.16 3.03 9.53
N ALA A 194 -18.93 2.98 9.03
CA ALA A 194 -18.45 3.90 8.02
C ALA A 194 -19.32 3.81 6.76
N ALA A 195 -19.67 4.95 6.19
CA ALA A 195 -20.53 5.06 5.00
C ALA A 195 -19.75 5.24 3.70
N SER A 196 -18.47 5.64 3.77
CA SER A 196 -17.66 5.89 2.58
C SER A 196 -16.19 5.48 2.76
N LYS A 197 -15.46 5.44 1.64
CA LYS A 197 -14.00 5.22 1.63
C LYS A 197 -13.28 6.26 2.47
N GLU A 198 -13.67 7.53 2.39
CA GLU A 198 -13.05 8.64 3.11
C GLU A 198 -13.19 8.46 4.62
N GLU A 199 -14.37 8.03 5.07
CA GLU A 199 -14.61 7.71 6.47
C GLU A 199 -13.73 6.53 6.93
N ILE A 200 -13.62 5.47 6.11
CA ILE A 200 -12.74 4.33 6.40
C ILE A 200 -11.29 4.78 6.53
N LEU A 201 -10.79 5.57 5.58
CA LEU A 201 -9.41 6.04 5.58
C LEU A 201 -9.06 6.87 6.84
N ALA A 202 -10.05 7.57 7.41
CA ALA A 202 -9.91 8.37 8.63
C ALA A 202 -10.03 7.56 9.93
N LEU A 203 -10.49 6.30 9.89
CA LEU A 203 -10.62 5.48 11.09
C LEU A 203 -9.25 5.17 11.73
N PRO A 204 -9.21 5.00 13.06
CA PRO A 204 -8.00 4.57 13.75
C PRO A 204 -7.65 3.11 13.42
N PHE A 205 -6.36 2.88 13.17
CA PHE A 205 -5.71 1.58 13.10
C PHE A 205 -4.53 1.60 14.07
N ASP A 206 -4.73 1.02 15.25
CA ASP A 206 -3.82 1.12 16.39
C ASP A 206 -3.53 2.59 16.78
N SER A 207 -2.31 3.07 16.52
CA SER A 207 -1.85 4.42 16.86
C SER A 207 -1.86 5.41 15.69
N ILE A 208 -2.28 4.97 14.51
CA ILE A 208 -2.30 5.76 13.27
C ILE A 208 -3.66 5.64 12.59
N THR A 209 -3.89 6.36 11.51
CA THR A 209 -5.10 6.20 10.67
C THR A 209 -4.95 5.01 9.71
N ILE A 210 -6.08 4.50 9.20
CA ILE A 210 -6.07 3.50 8.11
C ILE A 210 -5.31 4.03 6.88
N GLN A 211 -5.46 5.32 6.54
CA GLN A 211 -4.70 5.93 5.45
C GLN A 211 -3.18 5.82 5.66
N GLU A 212 -2.70 6.17 6.85
CA GLU A 212 -1.29 6.04 7.18
C GLU A 212 -0.84 4.57 7.21
N LYS A 213 -1.71 3.66 7.65
CA LYS A 213 -1.42 2.23 7.63
C LYS A 213 -1.28 1.69 6.20
N ILE A 214 -2.12 2.11 5.26
CA ILE A 214 -2.02 1.76 3.84
C ILE A 214 -0.69 2.27 3.26
N ILE A 215 -0.23 3.46 3.65
CA ILE A 215 1.07 4.01 3.23
C ILE A 215 2.23 3.20 3.82
N GLU A 216 2.14 2.79 5.08
CA GLU A 216 3.13 1.92 5.74
C GLU A 216 3.21 0.56 5.01
N MET A 217 2.06 -0.06 4.73
CA MET A 217 1.96 -1.32 3.98
C MET A 217 2.50 -1.17 2.55
N THR A 218 2.23 -0.05 1.88
CA THR A 218 2.80 0.28 0.55
C THR A 218 4.32 0.38 0.60
N GLY A 219 4.88 0.98 1.66
CA GLY A 219 6.33 1.03 1.88
C GLY A 219 6.97 -0.34 2.13
N LYS A 220 6.25 -1.23 2.81
CA LYS A 220 6.68 -2.61 3.10
C LYS A 220 6.61 -3.51 1.87
N ILE A 221 5.48 -3.51 1.17
CA ILE A 221 5.21 -4.37 0.01
C ILE A 221 5.91 -3.84 -1.24
N GLY A 222 5.99 -2.51 -1.38
CA GLY A 222 6.56 -1.87 -2.56
C GLY A 222 5.62 -1.84 -3.77
N GLU A 223 4.31 -1.96 -3.54
CA GLU A 223 3.25 -1.79 -4.55
C GLU A 223 2.21 -0.79 -4.05
N LYS A 224 1.57 -0.06 -4.97
CA LYS A 224 0.41 0.77 -4.63
C LYS A 224 -0.70 -0.13 -4.09
N LEU A 225 -1.21 0.25 -2.92
CA LEU A 225 -2.41 -0.34 -2.34
C LEU A 225 -3.53 0.70 -2.31
N ASP A 226 -4.76 0.30 -2.62
CA ASP A 226 -5.91 1.20 -2.53
C ASP A 226 -7.20 0.45 -2.19
N ILE A 227 -8.15 1.15 -1.56
CA ILE A 227 -9.52 0.67 -1.42
C ILE A 227 -10.28 1.14 -2.67
N SER A 228 -10.56 0.23 -3.60
CA SER A 228 -11.20 0.62 -4.87
C SER A 228 -12.72 0.74 -4.77
N HIS A 229 -13.36 -0.15 -4.01
CA HIS A 229 -14.80 -0.14 -3.79
C HIS A 229 -15.13 -0.45 -2.34
N TYR A 230 -16.17 0.22 -1.86
CA TYR A 230 -16.81 -0.04 -0.58
C TYR A 230 -18.32 0.09 -0.78
N GLU A 231 -19.04 -1.00 -0.61
CA GLU A 231 -20.47 -1.08 -0.91
C GLU A 231 -21.23 -1.63 0.28
N ILE A 232 -22.39 -1.04 0.56
CA ILE A 232 -23.31 -1.49 1.60
C ILE A 232 -24.65 -1.78 0.94
N VAL A 233 -25.21 -2.95 1.22
CA VAL A 233 -26.53 -3.38 0.74
C VAL A 233 -27.37 -3.79 1.93
N LYS A 234 -28.64 -3.40 1.94
CA LYS A 234 -29.61 -3.72 3.00
C LYS A 234 -30.83 -4.42 2.42
N GLY A 235 -31.37 -5.38 3.17
CA GLY A 235 -32.58 -6.13 2.83
C GLY A 235 -33.13 -6.86 4.06
N GLU A 236 -34.16 -7.69 3.87
CA GLU A 236 -34.60 -8.62 4.92
C GLU A 236 -33.57 -9.73 5.14
N LYS A 237 -32.90 -10.15 4.06
CA LYS A 237 -31.79 -11.10 4.07
C LYS A 237 -30.78 -10.69 3.01
N VAL A 238 -29.51 -10.61 3.37
CA VAL A 238 -28.40 -10.35 2.43
C VAL A 238 -27.55 -11.60 2.28
N VAL A 239 -27.27 -11.98 1.03
CA VAL A 239 -26.45 -13.14 0.69
C VAL A 239 -25.21 -12.67 -0.08
N PRO A 240 -23.99 -12.92 0.44
CA PRO A 240 -22.76 -12.60 -0.23
C PRO A 240 -22.27 -13.76 -1.09
N TYR A 241 -21.52 -13.46 -2.14
CA TYR A 241 -20.79 -14.44 -2.92
C TYR A 241 -19.47 -13.85 -3.38
N ILE A 242 -18.37 -14.54 -3.10
CA ILE A 242 -17.04 -14.22 -3.66
C ILE A 242 -16.69 -15.35 -4.62
N HIS A 243 -16.38 -14.98 -5.86
CA HIS A 243 -15.94 -15.95 -6.85
C HIS A 243 -14.57 -16.51 -6.49
N SER A 244 -14.30 -17.76 -6.89
CA SER A 244 -13.10 -18.53 -6.49
C SER A 244 -11.75 -17.85 -6.71
N ASN A 245 -11.66 -16.85 -7.60
CA ASN A 245 -10.45 -16.09 -7.85
C ASN A 245 -10.22 -14.91 -6.88
N GLY A 246 -11.15 -14.64 -5.95
CA GLY A 246 -11.07 -13.54 -4.98
C GLY A 246 -11.26 -12.14 -5.56
N LYS A 247 -11.47 -12.02 -6.87
CA LYS A 247 -11.53 -10.74 -7.60
C LYS A 247 -12.94 -10.30 -7.96
N LEU A 248 -13.95 -11.14 -7.75
CA LEU A 248 -15.32 -10.80 -8.04
C LEU A 248 -16.17 -11.08 -6.79
N GLY A 249 -16.87 -10.07 -6.31
CA GLY A 249 -17.77 -10.16 -5.17
C GLY A 249 -19.16 -9.66 -5.52
N VAL A 250 -20.16 -10.31 -4.96
CA VAL A 250 -21.57 -9.97 -5.11
C VAL A 250 -22.23 -9.90 -3.74
N LEU A 251 -23.07 -8.89 -3.54
CA LEU A 251 -24.04 -8.82 -2.45
C LEU A 251 -25.43 -8.82 -3.05
N VAL A 252 -26.34 -9.65 -2.53
CA VAL A 252 -27.75 -9.72 -2.96
C VAL A 252 -28.64 -9.45 -1.76
N ALA A 253 -29.45 -8.39 -1.81
CA ALA A 253 -30.52 -8.16 -0.84
C ALA A 253 -31.82 -8.76 -1.33
N LEU A 254 -32.37 -9.65 -0.51
CA LEU A 254 -33.67 -10.29 -0.69
C LEU A 254 -34.71 -9.60 0.21
N ILE A 255 -35.93 -9.55 -0.28
CA ILE A 255 -37.13 -9.08 0.43
C ILE A 255 -38.27 -10.08 0.23
N ASN A 256 -39.31 -9.99 1.06
CA ASN A 256 -40.39 -10.98 1.13
C ASN A 256 -39.87 -12.39 1.44
N VAL A 257 -38.93 -12.48 2.38
CA VAL A 257 -38.34 -13.76 2.81
C VAL A 257 -39.40 -14.62 3.50
N ASN A 258 -40.36 -14.00 4.19
CA ASN A 258 -41.50 -14.65 4.83
C ASN A 258 -41.10 -15.77 5.81
N GLY A 259 -39.92 -15.64 6.45
CA GLY A 259 -39.38 -16.64 7.38
C GLY A 259 -38.88 -17.93 6.72
N ALA A 260 -38.85 -18.01 5.39
CA ALA A 260 -38.28 -19.15 4.67
C ALA A 260 -36.74 -19.15 4.72
N ASP A 261 -36.14 -20.34 4.62
CA ASP A 261 -34.70 -20.46 4.34
C ASP A 261 -34.44 -20.20 2.86
N VAL A 262 -33.90 -19.02 2.56
CA VAL A 262 -33.64 -18.54 1.19
C VAL A 262 -32.15 -18.43 0.87
N GLU A 263 -31.29 -18.99 1.72
CA GLU A 263 -29.83 -18.86 1.60
C GLU A 263 -29.32 -19.47 0.28
N GLU A 264 -29.79 -20.68 -0.08
CA GLU A 264 -29.41 -21.34 -1.33
C GLU A 264 -29.90 -20.55 -2.56
N ALA A 265 -31.13 -20.04 -2.52
CA ALA A 265 -31.68 -19.22 -3.59
C ALA A 265 -30.90 -17.92 -3.77
N GLY A 266 -30.52 -17.26 -2.68
CA GLY A 266 -29.67 -16.07 -2.72
C GLY A 266 -28.29 -16.36 -3.29
N LYS A 267 -27.68 -17.52 -2.97
CA LYS A 267 -26.38 -17.93 -3.54
C LYS A 267 -26.48 -18.18 -5.04
N ASP A 268 -27.55 -18.84 -5.48
CA ASP A 268 -27.79 -19.10 -6.90
C ASP A 268 -27.97 -17.81 -7.69
N VAL A 269 -28.71 -16.86 -7.14
CA VAL A 269 -28.85 -15.51 -7.71
C VAL A 269 -27.52 -14.75 -7.70
N ALA A 270 -26.74 -14.84 -6.62
CA ALA A 270 -25.44 -14.16 -6.55
C ALA A 270 -24.45 -14.72 -7.60
N MET A 271 -24.46 -16.02 -7.83
CA MET A 271 -23.69 -16.68 -8.90
C MET A 271 -24.17 -16.27 -10.30
N GLN A 272 -25.49 -16.16 -10.50
CA GLN A 272 -26.08 -15.63 -11.73
C GLN A 272 -25.58 -14.20 -11.99
N ILE A 273 -25.66 -13.31 -11.00
CA ILE A 273 -25.20 -11.92 -11.11
C ILE A 273 -23.71 -11.89 -11.46
N ALA A 274 -22.90 -12.72 -10.80
CA ALA A 274 -21.47 -12.81 -11.08
C ALA A 274 -21.18 -13.14 -12.55
N ALA A 275 -21.89 -14.13 -13.10
CA ALA A 275 -21.70 -14.63 -14.46
C ALA A 275 -22.32 -13.73 -15.54
N MET A 276 -23.55 -13.24 -15.32
CA MET A 276 -24.35 -12.56 -16.33
C MET A 276 -24.23 -11.04 -16.30
N ASN A 277 -23.66 -10.47 -15.23
CA ASN A 277 -23.44 -9.03 -15.07
C ASN A 277 -24.66 -8.16 -15.45
N PRO A 278 -25.84 -8.39 -14.83
CA PRO A 278 -27.02 -7.57 -15.10
C PRO A 278 -26.74 -6.10 -14.75
N VAL A 279 -27.29 -5.17 -15.54
CA VAL A 279 -27.12 -3.72 -15.34
C VAL A 279 -28.05 -3.17 -14.26
N ALA A 280 -29.15 -3.88 -13.98
CA ALA A 280 -30.17 -3.49 -13.00
C ALA A 280 -30.95 -4.71 -12.50
N VAL A 281 -31.71 -4.52 -11.42
CA VAL A 281 -32.63 -5.55 -10.87
C VAL A 281 -33.72 -5.87 -11.90
N ASP A 282 -34.36 -4.83 -12.44
CA ASP A 282 -35.40 -4.90 -13.46
C ASP A 282 -35.21 -3.75 -14.47
N LYS A 283 -36.15 -3.62 -15.41
CA LYS A 283 -36.12 -2.58 -16.45
C LYS A 283 -36.25 -1.15 -15.88
N ASP A 284 -36.90 -1.00 -14.73
CA ASP A 284 -37.20 0.31 -14.15
C ASP A 284 -35.97 0.87 -13.44
N GLY A 285 -35.02 0.01 -13.05
CA GLY A 285 -33.71 0.39 -12.53
C GLY A 285 -32.63 0.67 -13.58
N VAL A 286 -32.92 0.59 -14.88
CA VAL A 286 -31.93 0.85 -15.94
C VAL A 286 -31.74 2.35 -16.14
N ASP A 287 -30.49 2.82 -16.15
CA ASP A 287 -30.18 4.23 -16.37
C ASP A 287 -30.67 4.73 -17.74
N ALA A 288 -31.26 5.93 -17.77
CA ALA A 288 -31.82 6.52 -18.99
C ALA A 288 -30.78 6.66 -20.12
N THR A 289 -29.51 6.93 -19.79
CA THR A 289 -28.43 7.04 -20.78
C THR A 289 -28.11 5.68 -21.43
N ILE A 290 -28.27 4.57 -20.71
CA ILE A 290 -28.15 3.22 -21.28
C ILE A 290 -29.35 2.97 -22.21
N ILE A 291 -30.56 3.32 -21.78
CA ILE A 291 -31.77 3.13 -22.59
C ILE A 291 -31.67 3.89 -23.91
N GLU A 292 -31.32 5.17 -23.87
CA GLU A 292 -31.13 6.02 -25.06
C GLU A 292 -30.06 5.44 -25.98
N ARG A 293 -28.92 5.02 -25.42
CA ARG A 293 -27.84 4.41 -26.18
C ARG A 293 -28.27 3.12 -26.88
N GLU A 294 -28.98 2.23 -26.20
CA GLU A 294 -29.45 0.98 -26.78
C GLU A 294 -30.50 1.21 -27.88
N ILE A 295 -31.34 2.24 -27.75
CA ILE A 295 -32.28 2.66 -28.80
C ILE A 295 -31.50 3.11 -30.05
N GLU A 296 -30.50 3.98 -29.90
CA GLU A 296 -29.73 4.48 -31.03
C GLU A 296 -28.92 3.36 -31.71
N ILE A 297 -28.29 2.47 -30.94
CA ILE A 297 -27.64 1.26 -31.47
C ILE A 297 -28.65 0.42 -32.27
N GLY A 298 -29.86 0.24 -31.73
CA GLY A 298 -30.92 -0.51 -32.37
C GLY A 298 -31.35 0.08 -33.72
N LYS A 299 -31.49 1.41 -33.79
CA LYS A 299 -31.82 2.17 -35.01
C LYS A 299 -30.69 2.06 -36.04
N ASP A 300 -29.44 2.28 -35.62
CA ASP A 300 -28.29 2.24 -36.51
C ASP A 300 -28.11 0.87 -37.15
N GLN A 301 -28.24 -0.20 -36.36
CA GLN A 301 -28.20 -1.55 -36.89
C GLN A 301 -29.35 -1.82 -37.87
N ALA A 302 -30.57 -1.39 -37.56
CA ALA A 302 -31.70 -1.55 -38.47
C ALA A 302 -31.52 -0.75 -39.78
N ARG A 303 -30.88 0.43 -39.73
CA ARG A 303 -30.54 1.22 -40.91
C ARG A 303 -29.49 0.51 -41.78
N GLN A 304 -28.47 -0.08 -41.17
CA GLN A 304 -27.45 -0.89 -41.86
C GLN A 304 -28.05 -2.15 -42.50
N GLU A 305 -29.10 -2.72 -41.92
CA GLU A 305 -29.89 -3.82 -42.48
C GLU A 305 -30.86 -3.38 -43.60
N GLY A 306 -30.84 -2.10 -44.00
CA GLY A 306 -31.63 -1.55 -45.10
C GLY A 306 -33.12 -1.37 -44.77
N LYS A 307 -33.48 -1.25 -43.49
CA LYS A 307 -34.87 -1.04 -43.07
C LYS A 307 -35.30 0.43 -43.29
N PRO A 308 -36.58 0.70 -43.62
CA PRO A 308 -37.09 2.07 -43.76
C PRO A 308 -36.99 2.89 -42.47
N GLU A 309 -36.74 4.20 -42.58
CA GLU A 309 -36.53 5.12 -41.42
C GLU A 309 -37.74 5.11 -40.46
N GLU A 310 -38.96 5.05 -40.99
CA GLU A 310 -40.21 4.97 -40.23
C GLU A 310 -40.35 3.69 -39.38
N MET A 311 -39.62 2.62 -39.70
CA MET A 311 -39.65 1.36 -38.95
C MET A 311 -38.55 1.27 -37.89
N LEU A 312 -37.53 2.13 -37.94
CA LEU A 312 -36.32 1.99 -37.10
C LEU A 312 -36.64 2.07 -35.63
N GLU A 313 -37.48 3.03 -35.22
CA GLU A 313 -37.86 3.21 -33.82
C GLU A 313 -38.58 1.99 -33.27
N LYS A 314 -39.54 1.43 -34.02
CA LYS A 314 -40.26 0.22 -33.62
C LYS A 314 -39.32 -0.99 -33.50
N ILE A 315 -38.35 -1.12 -34.41
CA ILE A 315 -37.34 -2.19 -34.36
C ILE A 315 -36.42 -2.00 -33.15
N ALA A 316 -35.97 -0.76 -32.90
CA ALA A 316 -35.13 -0.42 -31.76
C ALA A 316 -35.82 -0.72 -30.42
N LEU A 317 -37.11 -0.38 -30.28
CA LEU A 317 -37.89 -0.76 -29.09
C LEU A 317 -38.01 -2.28 -28.92
N GLY A 318 -38.13 -3.04 -30.01
CA GLY A 318 -38.07 -4.50 -29.97
C GLY A 318 -36.73 -5.03 -29.44
N LYS A 319 -35.61 -4.44 -29.91
CA LYS A 319 -34.26 -4.76 -29.44
C LYS A 319 -34.04 -4.36 -27.98
N LEU A 320 -34.54 -3.21 -27.56
CA LEU A 320 -34.51 -2.75 -26.17
C LEU A 320 -35.27 -3.71 -25.25
N ASN A 321 -36.44 -4.22 -25.68
CA ASN A 321 -37.16 -5.23 -24.91
C ASN A 321 -36.35 -6.54 -24.76
N LYS A 322 -35.59 -6.92 -25.78
CA LYS A 322 -34.65 -8.06 -25.68
C LYS A 322 -33.50 -7.74 -24.73
N PHE A 323 -32.93 -6.53 -24.81
CA PHE A 323 -31.91 -6.04 -23.88
C PHE A 323 -32.39 -6.14 -22.43
N TYR A 324 -33.60 -5.70 -22.12
CA TYR A 324 -34.15 -5.84 -20.76
C TYR A 324 -34.23 -7.30 -20.31
N LYS A 325 -34.66 -8.22 -21.19
CA LYS A 325 -34.72 -9.65 -20.85
C LYS A 325 -33.34 -10.26 -20.56
N GLU A 326 -32.32 -9.81 -21.26
CA GLU A 326 -30.97 -10.38 -21.16
C GLU A 326 -30.10 -9.67 -20.11
N ASN A 327 -30.34 -8.39 -19.83
CA ASN A 327 -29.47 -7.54 -19.02
C ASN A 327 -30.10 -7.05 -17.71
N THR A 328 -31.35 -7.39 -17.41
CA THR A 328 -31.95 -7.12 -16.10
C THR A 328 -32.16 -8.42 -15.33
N LEU A 329 -31.75 -8.43 -14.06
CA LEU A 329 -31.64 -9.64 -13.26
C LEU A 329 -32.93 -10.47 -13.23
N LEU A 330 -34.06 -9.86 -12.87
CA LEU A 330 -35.33 -10.56 -12.66
C LEU A 330 -35.89 -11.17 -13.95
N SER A 331 -35.55 -10.59 -15.11
CA SER A 331 -36.02 -11.06 -16.42
C SER A 331 -35.12 -12.13 -17.03
N GLN A 332 -33.88 -12.25 -16.58
CA GLN A 332 -32.93 -13.24 -17.09
C GLN A 332 -33.43 -14.66 -16.88
N ALA A 333 -33.15 -15.53 -17.86
CA ALA A 333 -33.30 -16.97 -17.70
C ALA A 333 -32.36 -17.48 -16.61
N PHE A 334 -32.87 -18.33 -15.72
CA PHE A 334 -32.07 -18.88 -14.63
C PHE A 334 -31.09 -19.93 -15.17
N VAL A 335 -29.78 -19.72 -14.95
CA VAL A 335 -28.73 -20.55 -15.58
C VAL A 335 -28.84 -22.04 -15.22
N LYS A 336 -29.37 -22.39 -14.04
CA LYS A 336 -29.57 -23.80 -13.65
C LYS A 336 -30.86 -24.42 -14.23
N ASP A 337 -31.83 -23.60 -14.63
CA ASP A 337 -33.09 -24.03 -15.25
C ASP A 337 -33.61 -22.93 -16.19
N ASN A 338 -33.20 -23.03 -17.46
CA ASN A 338 -33.55 -22.04 -18.49
C ASN A 338 -35.05 -21.99 -18.82
N SER A 339 -35.88 -22.87 -18.25
CA SER A 339 -37.34 -22.80 -18.41
C SER A 339 -37.99 -21.71 -17.56
N LYS A 340 -37.26 -21.15 -16.58
CA LYS A 340 -37.73 -20.11 -15.66
C LYS A 340 -36.86 -18.86 -15.75
N SER A 341 -37.46 -17.70 -15.52
CA SER A 341 -36.70 -16.49 -15.19
C SER A 341 -36.25 -16.50 -13.72
N ILE A 342 -35.32 -15.62 -13.34
CA ILE A 342 -34.93 -15.43 -11.94
C ILE A 342 -36.14 -15.05 -11.07
N ALA A 343 -37.03 -14.18 -11.55
CA ALA A 343 -38.25 -13.84 -10.82
C ALA A 343 -39.14 -15.07 -10.56
N GLN A 344 -39.32 -15.93 -11.57
CA GLN A 344 -40.12 -17.15 -11.43
C GLN A 344 -39.46 -18.19 -10.53
N TYR A 345 -38.13 -18.30 -10.59
CA TYR A 345 -37.36 -19.14 -9.69
C TYR A 345 -37.55 -18.70 -8.23
N LEU A 346 -37.36 -17.40 -7.94
CA LEU A 346 -37.52 -16.87 -6.59
C LEU A 346 -38.96 -17.03 -6.07
N ASP A 347 -40.00 -16.72 -6.86
CA ASP A 347 -41.40 -16.94 -6.44
C ASP A 347 -41.71 -18.42 -6.18
N SER A 348 -41.01 -19.35 -6.84
CA SER A 348 -41.15 -20.78 -6.61
C SER A 348 -40.47 -21.28 -5.33
N VAL A 349 -39.48 -20.54 -4.81
CA VAL A 349 -38.82 -20.83 -3.53
C VAL A 349 -39.66 -20.32 -2.35
N SER A 350 -40.10 -19.06 -2.43
CA SER A 350 -41.01 -18.46 -1.45
C SER A 350 -41.88 -17.43 -2.16
N LYS A 351 -43.19 -17.44 -1.85
CA LYS A 351 -44.16 -16.61 -2.55
C LYS A 351 -43.80 -15.12 -2.42
N GLY A 352 -43.63 -14.44 -3.54
CA GLY A 352 -43.26 -13.02 -3.60
C GLY A 352 -41.79 -12.71 -3.31
N LEU A 353 -40.95 -13.72 -3.03
CA LEU A 353 -39.52 -13.53 -2.83
C LEU A 353 -38.91 -12.84 -4.06
N THR A 354 -38.14 -11.79 -3.81
CA THR A 354 -37.48 -11.04 -4.89
C THR A 354 -36.20 -10.39 -4.40
N VAL A 355 -35.42 -9.86 -5.34
CA VAL A 355 -34.22 -9.07 -5.08
C VAL A 355 -34.61 -7.60 -5.04
N SER A 356 -34.29 -6.89 -3.96
CA SER A 356 -34.50 -5.44 -3.88
C SER A 356 -33.29 -4.66 -4.40
N ALA A 357 -32.09 -5.18 -4.19
CA ALA A 357 -30.85 -4.58 -4.62
C ALA A 357 -29.74 -5.63 -4.74
N PHE A 358 -28.77 -5.38 -5.60
CA PHE A 358 -27.51 -6.11 -5.59
C PHE A 358 -26.34 -5.16 -5.85
N LYS A 359 -25.15 -5.61 -5.47
CA LYS A 359 -23.88 -4.99 -5.85
C LYS A 359 -22.96 -6.07 -6.39
N ARG A 360 -22.34 -5.81 -7.54
CA ARG A 360 -21.36 -6.68 -8.16
C ARG A 360 -20.10 -5.87 -8.42
N ILE A 361 -19.01 -6.28 -7.79
CA ILE A 361 -17.69 -5.65 -7.95
C ILE A 361 -16.75 -6.67 -8.56
N ALA A 362 -15.98 -6.24 -9.56
CA ALA A 362 -14.91 -7.02 -10.17
C ALA A 362 -13.63 -6.18 -10.18
N ILE A 363 -12.54 -6.74 -9.67
CA ILE A 363 -11.20 -6.18 -9.74
C ILE A 363 -10.59 -6.60 -11.09
N GLY A 364 -10.15 -5.63 -11.89
CA GLY A 364 -9.46 -5.88 -13.17
C GLY A 364 -9.83 -4.86 -14.23
#